data_AF-A0A0K0DMV3-F1
#
_entry.id   AF-A0A0K0DMV3-F1
#
_cell.length_a   1.000
_cell.length_b   1.000
_cell.length_c   1.000
_cell.angle_alpha   90.00
_cell.angle_beta   90.00
_cell.angle_gamma   90.00
#
_symmetry.space_group_name_H-M   'P 1'
#
loop_
_entity.id
_entity.type
_entity.pdbx_description
1 polymer ?
#
loop_
_entity_poly.entity_id
_entity_poly.type
_entity_poly.pdbx_seq_one_letter_code
_entity_poly.pdbx_strand_id
1 'polypeptide(L)'
;LVDLPKQDGAEESNDYVVRIVELLEETAPRQPAAGIGALLSSTMGRSTEVRLDQNLYDSIKGRKTEELQKYCENLYTQLYKLIRKYQGLRKIVKDLNDRYDASRLYPIIPRYPILKKMTKSALRAPEFADICHEQLE
;
A
#
# COMPACT_ATOMS: atom_id res chain seq x y z
N LEU A 1 8.91 5.19 0.62
CA LEU A 1 7.84 4.40 -0.04
C LEU A 1 8.53 3.42 -1.00
N VAL A 2 8.16 2.14 -0.99
CA VAL A 2 8.72 1.12 -1.89
C VAL A 2 8.29 1.42 -3.34
N ASP A 3 9.22 1.32 -4.29
CA ASP A 3 8.90 1.50 -5.71
C ASP A 3 8.44 0.17 -6.30
N LEU A 4 7.13 -0.03 -6.36
CA LEU A 4 6.57 -1.26 -6.92
C LEU A 4 6.63 -1.21 -8.45
N PRO A 5 7.18 -2.25 -9.10
CA PRO A 5 7.20 -2.33 -10.57
C PRO A 5 5.77 -2.35 -11.12
N LYS A 6 5.58 -1.83 -12.33
CA LYS A 6 4.29 -1.92 -13.02
C LYS A 6 4.06 -3.34 -13.53
N GLN A 7 2.79 -3.70 -13.69
CA GLN A 7 2.38 -4.91 -14.38
C GLN A 7 2.74 -4.81 -15.86
N ASP A 8 3.29 -5.87 -16.43
CA ASP A 8 3.53 -5.97 -17.87
C ASP A 8 2.21 -6.24 -18.62
N GLY A 9 2.07 -5.78 -19.86
CA GLY A 9 0.85 -5.98 -20.65
C GLY A 9 0.53 -7.45 -20.97
N ALA A 10 1.54 -8.32 -20.94
CA ALA A 10 1.40 -9.76 -21.13
C ALA A 10 1.30 -10.56 -19.80
N GLU A 11 1.46 -9.90 -18.66
CA GLU A 11 1.49 -10.55 -17.34
C GLU A 11 0.07 -10.72 -16.78
N GLU A 12 -0.27 -11.94 -16.37
CA GLU A 12 -1.54 -12.22 -15.70
C GLU A 12 -1.63 -11.51 -14.35
N SER A 13 -2.84 -11.14 -13.93
CA SER A 13 -3.02 -10.32 -12.72
C SER A 13 -2.58 -11.04 -11.45
N ASN A 14 -2.74 -12.36 -11.38
CA ASN A 14 -2.32 -13.16 -10.24
C ASN A 14 -0.79 -13.28 -10.19
N ASP A 15 -0.14 -13.51 -11.34
CA ASP A 15 1.32 -13.60 -11.45
C ASP A 15 1.97 -12.27 -11.03
N TYR A 16 1.36 -11.15 -11.43
CA TYR A 16 1.76 -9.83 -10.98
C TYR A 16 1.66 -9.68 -9.45
N VAL A 17 0.56 -10.14 -8.84
CA VAL A 17 0.40 -10.10 -7.38
C VAL A 17 1.49 -10.92 -6.69
N VAL A 18 1.76 -12.15 -7.16
CA VAL A 18 2.81 -13.02 -6.59
C VAL A 18 4.16 -12.32 -6.64
N ARG A 19 4.55 -11.78 -7.80
CA ARG A 19 5.82 -11.06 -7.97
C ARG A 19 5.96 -9.85 -7.04
N ILE A 20 4.87 -9.12 -6.81
CA ILE A 20 4.87 -7.99 -5.87
C ILE A 20 4.99 -8.47 -4.42
N VAL A 21 4.33 -9.56 -4.04
CA VAL A 21 4.44 -10.15 -2.70
C VAL A 21 5.88 -10.60 -2.43
N GLU A 22 6.49 -11.34 -3.36
CA GLU A 22 7.89 -11.79 -3.25
C GLU A 22 8.84 -10.60 -3.07
N LEU A 23 8.68 -9.54 -3.87
CA LEU A 23 9.46 -8.31 -3.75
C LEU A 23 9.30 -7.65 -2.37
N LEU A 24 8.08 -7.64 -1.82
CA LEU A 24 7.80 -7.07 -0.50
C LEU A 24 8.41 -7.90 0.63
N GLU A 25 8.43 -9.23 0.48
CA GLU A 25 9.09 -10.13 1.43
C GLU A 25 10.62 -9.95 1.42
N GLU A 26 11.22 -9.74 0.26
CA GLU A 26 12.66 -9.46 0.11
C GLU A 26 13.06 -8.08 0.67
N THR A 27 12.17 -7.07 0.52
CA THR A 27 12.42 -5.70 0.96
C THR A 27 11.99 -5.42 2.40
N ALA A 28 11.26 -6.34 3.03
CA ALA A 28 10.91 -6.25 4.44
C ALA A 28 12.20 -6.24 5.28
N PRO A 29 12.42 -5.22 6.14
CA PRO A 29 13.58 -5.22 7.01
C PRO A 29 13.49 -6.44 7.92
N ARG A 30 14.41 -7.41 7.76
CA ARG A 30 14.70 -8.39 8.81
C ARG A 30 14.98 -7.58 10.07
N GLN A 31 14.10 -7.70 11.07
CA GLN A 31 14.20 -6.93 12.31
C GLN A 31 15.64 -7.00 12.83
N PRO A 32 16.26 -5.86 13.21
CA PRO A 32 17.59 -5.90 13.81
C PRO A 32 17.52 -6.80 15.05
N ALA A 33 18.27 -7.90 15.01
CA ALA A 33 18.22 -8.97 16.01
C ALA A 33 18.76 -8.58 17.40
N ALA A 34 19.02 -7.29 17.67
CA ALA A 34 19.66 -6.86 18.91
C ALA A 34 19.15 -5.49 19.41
N GLY A 35 18.87 -5.45 20.71
CA GLY A 35 18.61 -4.23 21.49
C GLY A 35 17.17 -4.08 22.01
N ILE A 36 16.96 -3.01 22.77
CA ILE A 36 15.65 -2.67 23.39
C ILE A 36 14.57 -2.43 22.32
N GLY A 37 14.96 -1.88 21.16
CA GLY A 37 14.05 -1.72 20.02
C GLY A 37 13.51 -3.05 19.48
N ALA A 38 14.32 -4.12 19.51
CA ALA A 38 13.88 -5.46 19.13
C ALA A 38 12.85 -6.01 20.13
N LEU A 39 13.05 -5.80 21.44
CA LEU A 39 12.10 -6.23 22.49
C LEU A 39 10.77 -5.48 22.43
N LEU A 40 10.78 -4.18 22.18
CA LEU A 40 9.56 -3.38 22.05
C LEU A 40 8.78 -3.76 20.79
N SER A 41 9.49 -3.93 19.66
CA SER A 41 8.90 -4.40 18.41
C SER A 41 8.40 -5.84 18.50
N SER A 42 9.10 -6.71 19.24
CA SER A 42 8.67 -8.09 19.54
C SER A 42 7.38 -8.12 20.35
N THR A 43 7.24 -7.27 21.37
CA THR A 43 6.07 -7.29 22.27
C THR A 43 4.83 -6.69 21.60
N MET A 44 5.00 -5.63 20.81
CA MET A 44 3.89 -4.99 20.08
C MET A 44 3.54 -5.69 18.76
N GLY A 45 4.55 -6.24 18.06
CA GLY A 45 4.41 -6.97 16.81
C GLY A 45 3.94 -8.41 16.98
N ARG A 46 4.48 -9.18 17.94
CA ARG A 46 4.01 -10.57 18.16
C ARG A 46 2.56 -10.61 18.62
N SER A 47 2.12 -9.68 19.46
CA SER A 47 0.73 -9.67 19.92
C SER A 47 -0.25 -9.34 18.79
N THR A 48 0.18 -8.66 17.73
CA THR A 48 -0.63 -8.42 16.53
C THR A 48 -0.53 -9.57 15.54
N GLU A 49 0.68 -10.07 15.25
CA GLU A 49 0.90 -11.25 14.39
C GLU A 49 0.22 -12.50 14.95
N VAL A 50 0.40 -12.85 16.23
CA VAL A 50 -0.26 -14.01 16.86
C VAL A 50 -1.79 -13.87 16.85
N ARG A 51 -2.32 -12.64 16.98
CA ARG A 51 -3.78 -12.41 16.88
C ARG A 51 -4.28 -12.50 15.44
N LEU A 52 -3.50 -12.05 14.46
CA LEU A 52 -3.79 -12.20 13.04
C LEU A 52 -3.77 -13.68 12.66
N ASP A 53 -2.75 -14.43 13.09
CA ASP A 53 -2.63 -15.87 12.87
C ASP A 53 -3.78 -16.66 13.51
N GLN A 54 -4.17 -16.30 14.73
CA GLN A 54 -5.30 -16.94 15.40
C GLN A 54 -6.64 -16.65 14.70
N ASN A 55 -6.89 -15.40 14.32
CA ASN A 55 -8.08 -15.02 13.56
C ASN A 55 -8.11 -15.69 12.18
N LEU A 56 -6.95 -15.78 11.52
CA LEU A 56 -6.80 -16.46 10.24
C LEU A 56 -7.09 -17.96 10.40
N TYR A 57 -6.50 -18.58 11.41
CA TYR A 57 -6.73 -19.98 11.75
C TYR A 57 -8.21 -20.25 12.03
N ASP A 58 -8.86 -19.44 12.87
CA ASP A 58 -10.29 -19.58 13.18
C ASP A 58 -11.18 -19.31 11.96
N SER A 59 -10.76 -18.41 11.05
CA SER A 59 -11.49 -18.15 9.81
C SER A 59 -11.42 -19.28 8.80
N ILE A 60 -10.34 -20.07 8.81
CA ILE A 60 -10.09 -21.19 7.89
C ILE A 60 -10.61 -22.50 8.49
N LYS A 61 -10.57 -22.64 9.82
CA LYS A 61 -10.95 -23.86 10.54
C LYS A 61 -12.41 -24.22 10.26
N GLY A 62 -12.61 -25.38 9.62
CA GLY A 62 -13.94 -25.93 9.33
C GLY A 62 -14.51 -25.53 7.96
N ARG A 63 -13.82 -24.72 7.16
CA ARG A 63 -14.20 -24.48 5.76
C ARG A 63 -13.88 -25.68 4.87
N LYS A 64 -14.71 -25.87 3.84
CA LYS A 64 -14.44 -26.88 2.80
C LYS A 64 -13.32 -26.39 1.87
N THR A 65 -12.61 -27.31 1.23
CA THR A 65 -11.52 -27.00 0.28
C THR A 65 -11.97 -26.04 -0.82
N GLU A 66 -13.18 -26.21 -1.36
CA GLU A 66 -13.74 -25.33 -2.40
C GLU A 66 -13.97 -23.90 -1.90
N GLU A 67 -14.43 -23.74 -0.66
CA GLU A 67 -14.63 -22.43 -0.04
C GLU A 67 -13.30 -21.72 0.22
N LEU A 68 -12.26 -22.49 0.57
CA LEU A 68 -10.92 -21.97 0.77
C LEU A 68 -10.30 -21.50 -0.55
N GLN A 69 -10.47 -22.27 -1.64
CA GLN A 69 -9.99 -21.87 -2.96
C GLN A 69 -10.64 -20.56 -3.41
N LYS A 70 -11.97 -20.45 -3.31
CA LYS A 70 -12.69 -19.22 -3.64
C LYS A 70 -12.25 -18.04 -2.77
N TYR A 71 -11.95 -18.29 -1.50
CA TYR A 71 -11.42 -17.27 -0.59
C TYR A 71 -10.04 -16.80 -1.03
N CYS A 72 -9.14 -17.69 -1.42
CA CYS A 72 -7.83 -17.35 -1.96
C CYS A 72 -7.94 -16.51 -3.24
N GLU A 73 -8.78 -16.89 -4.20
CA GLU A 73 -9.01 -16.11 -5.43
C GLU A 73 -9.51 -14.69 -5.14
N ASN A 74 -10.39 -14.55 -4.15
CA ASN A 74 -10.87 -13.26 -3.69
C ASN A 74 -9.73 -12.43 -3.04
N LEU A 75 -8.85 -13.06 -2.25
CA LEU A 75 -7.69 -12.38 -1.68
C LEU A 75 -6.72 -11.88 -2.77
N TYR A 76 -6.43 -12.69 -3.78
CA TYR A 76 -5.62 -12.27 -4.93
C TYR A 76 -6.23 -11.04 -5.63
N THR A 77 -7.55 -11.06 -5.84
CA THR A 77 -8.27 -9.93 -6.43
C THR A 77 -8.18 -8.67 -5.57
N GLN A 78 -8.30 -8.80 -4.24
CA GLN A 78 -8.18 -7.67 -3.31
C GLN A 78 -6.77 -7.11 -3.26
N LEU A 79 -5.75 -7.98 -3.21
CA LEU A 79 -4.35 -7.60 -3.26
C LEU A 79 -4.04 -6.83 -4.55
N TYR A 80 -4.49 -7.33 -5.69
CA TYR A 80 -4.35 -6.63 -6.96
C TYR A 80 -4.92 -5.20 -6.90
N LYS A 81 -6.16 -5.05 -6.45
CA LYS A 81 -6.79 -3.72 -6.29
C LYS A 81 -6.00 -2.81 -5.36
N LEU A 82 -5.50 -3.34 -4.24
CA LEU A 82 -4.70 -2.59 -3.28
C LEU A 82 -3.36 -2.12 -3.87
N ILE A 83 -2.67 -2.98 -4.62
CA ILE A 83 -1.43 -2.63 -5.33
C ILE A 83 -1.68 -1.49 -6.31
N ARG A 84 -2.78 -1.53 -7.07
CA ARG A 84 -3.14 -0.47 -8.02
C ARG A 84 -3.41 0.86 -7.32
N LYS A 85 -4.16 0.83 -6.21
CA LYS A 85 -4.42 2.01 -5.36
C LYS A 85 -3.12 2.60 -4.82
N TYR A 86 -2.23 1.74 -4.30
CA TYR A 86 -0.92 2.15 -3.81
C TYR A 86 -0.09 2.86 -4.89
N GLN A 87 -0.03 2.30 -6.10
CA GLN A 87 0.69 2.90 -7.22
C GLN A 87 0.11 4.26 -7.62
N GLY A 88 -1.23 4.39 -7.62
CA GLY A 88 -1.92 5.67 -7.86
C GLY A 88 -1.54 6.73 -6.83
N LEU A 89 -1.64 6.39 -5.55
CA LEU A 89 -1.23 7.29 -4.45
C LEU A 89 0.24 7.68 -4.53
N ARG A 90 1.14 6.72 -4.77
CA ARG A 90 2.57 6.96 -4.92
C ARG A 90 2.85 7.95 -6.05
N LYS A 91 2.16 7.81 -7.19
CA LYS A 91 2.28 8.74 -8.32
C LYS A 91 1.82 10.15 -7.91
N ILE A 92 0.69 10.29 -7.23
CA ILE A 92 0.20 11.59 -6.75
C ILE A 92 1.24 12.25 -5.83
N VAL A 93 1.81 11.50 -4.89
CA VAL A 93 2.85 12.00 -3.98
C VAL A 93 4.10 12.42 -4.73
N LYS A 94 4.57 11.61 -5.68
CA LYS A 94 5.73 11.93 -6.52
C LYS A 94 5.49 13.21 -7.33
N ASP A 95 4.37 13.28 -8.05
CA ASP A 95 4.02 14.45 -8.86
C ASP A 95 3.83 15.71 -7.99
N LEU A 96 3.35 15.55 -6.75
CA LEU A 96 3.23 16.66 -5.81
C LEU A 96 4.60 17.13 -5.33
N ASN A 97 5.51 16.20 -5.01
CA ASN A 97 6.88 16.51 -4.61
C ASN A 97 7.65 17.22 -5.72
N ASP A 98 7.63 16.67 -6.94
CA ASP A 98 8.36 17.22 -8.09
C ASP A 98 7.88 18.64 -8.42
N ARG A 99 6.55 18.85 -8.40
CA ARG A 99 5.95 20.19 -8.60
C ARG A 99 6.24 21.13 -7.43
N TYR A 100 6.33 20.62 -6.20
CA TYR A 100 6.68 21.42 -5.03
C TYR A 100 8.12 21.92 -5.16
N ASP A 101 9.05 21.05 -5.52
CA ASP A 101 10.44 21.42 -5.73
C ASP A 101 10.60 22.43 -6.87
N ALA A 102 9.91 22.23 -8.00
CA ALA A 102 9.88 23.21 -9.07
C ALA A 102 9.32 24.57 -8.64
N SER A 103 8.32 24.59 -7.74
CA SER A 103 7.72 25.84 -7.24
C SER A 103 8.68 26.68 -6.39
N ARG A 104 9.77 26.10 -5.87
CA ARG A 104 10.74 26.80 -5.00
C ARG A 104 11.50 27.91 -5.72
N LEU A 105 11.49 27.90 -7.05
CA LEU A 105 12.05 28.96 -7.90
C LEU A 105 11.28 30.30 -7.78
N TYR A 106 10.04 30.27 -7.30
CA TYR A 106 9.18 31.45 -7.19
C TYR A 106 9.18 32.03 -5.75
N PRO A 107 9.18 33.37 -5.58
CA PRO A 107 8.93 34.02 -4.30
C PRO A 107 7.55 33.66 -3.70
N ILE A 108 7.38 33.84 -2.38
CA ILE A 108 6.21 33.34 -1.65
C ILE A 108 4.86 33.81 -2.21
N ILE A 109 4.76 35.07 -2.64
CA ILE A 109 3.51 35.68 -3.13
C ILE A 109 3.02 35.00 -4.43
N PRO A 110 3.80 34.93 -5.53
CA PRO A 110 3.38 34.20 -6.73
C PRO A 110 3.37 32.67 -6.53
N ARG A 111 4.10 32.14 -5.55
CA ARG A 111 4.15 30.71 -5.24
C ARG A 111 2.86 30.21 -4.57
N TYR A 112 2.21 31.02 -3.74
CA TYR A 112 0.99 30.63 -3.04
C TYR A 112 -0.15 30.08 -3.94
N PRO A 113 -0.56 30.75 -5.04
CA PRO A 113 -1.60 30.20 -5.92
C PRO A 113 -1.20 28.87 -6.56
N ILE A 114 0.10 28.67 -6.85
CA ILE A 114 0.64 27.41 -7.38
C ILE A 114 0.48 26.30 -6.34
N LEU A 115 0.95 26.53 -5.11
CA LEU A 115 0.82 25.57 -4.01
C LEU A 115 -0.64 25.22 -3.73
N LYS A 116 -1.51 26.22 -3.65
CA LYS A 116 -2.95 26.03 -3.44
C LYS A 116 -3.57 25.18 -4.54
N LYS A 117 -3.21 25.42 -5.81
CA LYS A 117 -3.71 24.63 -6.94
C LYS A 117 -3.21 23.18 -6.87
N MET A 118 -1.94 22.97 -6.52
CA MET A 118 -1.35 21.64 -6.39
C MET A 118 -2.04 20.81 -5.30
N THR A 119 -2.21 21.38 -4.10
CA THR A 119 -2.92 20.70 -2.99
C THR A 119 -4.34 20.34 -3.40
N LYS A 120 -5.09 21.30 -3.99
CA LYS A 120 -6.46 21.02 -4.48
C LYS A 120 -6.50 19.95 -5.56
N SER A 121 -5.50 19.91 -6.44
CA SER A 121 -5.40 18.90 -7.49
C SER A 121 -5.14 17.51 -6.93
N ALA A 122 -4.26 17.39 -5.92
CA ALA A 122 -3.99 16.11 -5.26
C ALA A 122 -5.22 15.58 -4.53
N LEU A 123 -5.94 16.44 -3.81
CA LEU A 123 -7.17 16.07 -3.09
C LEU A 123 -8.35 15.67 -4.00
N ARG A 124 -8.30 16.07 -5.28
CA ARG A 124 -9.33 15.76 -6.29
C ARG A 124 -8.89 14.65 -7.25
N ALA A 125 -7.69 14.11 -7.09
CA ALA A 125 -7.24 13.00 -7.92
C ALA A 125 -8.16 11.80 -7.66
N PRO A 126 -8.69 11.15 -8.71
CA PRO A 126 -9.65 10.07 -8.54
C PRO A 126 -9.08 8.94 -7.68
N GLU A 127 -7.81 8.60 -7.88
CA GLU A 127 -7.14 7.54 -7.11
C GLU A 127 -7.03 7.87 -5.61
N PHE A 128 -7.03 9.16 -5.23
CA PHE A 128 -7.05 9.59 -3.83
C PHE A 128 -8.49 9.70 -3.29
N ALA A 129 -9.41 10.26 -4.08
CA ALA A 129 -10.81 10.42 -3.70
C ALA A 129 -11.49 9.07 -3.45
N ASP A 130 -11.28 8.09 -4.33
CA ASP A 130 -11.85 6.74 -4.20
C ASP A 130 -11.46 6.09 -2.87
N ILE A 131 -10.21 6.24 -2.44
CA ILE A 131 -9.71 5.68 -1.18
C ILE A 131 -10.32 6.40 0.03
N CYS A 132 -10.49 7.72 -0.04
CA CYS A 132 -11.14 8.48 1.03
C CYS A 132 -12.63 8.12 1.18
N HIS A 133 -13.31 7.79 0.07
CA HIS A 133 -14.72 7.41 0.09
C HIS A 133 -14.95 5.97 0.57
N GLU A 134 -14.04 5.04 0.26
CA GLU A 134 -14.11 3.65 0.75
C GLU A 134 -13.93 3.50 2.27
N GLN A 135 -13.28 4.44 2.95
CA GLN A 135 -13.09 4.38 4.42
C GLN A 135 -14.28 4.94 5.22
N LEU A 136 -15.26 5.53 4.54
CA LEU A 136 -16.44 6.14 5.16
C LEU A 136 -17.68 5.23 5.15
N GLU A 137 -17.60 4.08 4.48
CA GLU A 137 -18.60 2.99 4.49
C GLU A 137 -18.18 1.85 5.42
#